data_AF-A0A835XCX5-F1
#
_entry.id   AF-A0A835XCX5-F1
#
_cell.length_a   1.000
_cell.length_b   1.000
_cell.length_c   1.000
_cell.angle_alpha   90.00
_cell.angle_beta   90.00
_cell.angle_gamma   90.00
#
_symmetry.space_group_name_H-M   'P 1'
#
loop_
_entity.id
_entity.type
_entity.pdbx_description
1 polymer ?
#
loop_
_entity_poly.entity_id
_entity_poly.type
_entity_poly.pdbx_seq_one_letter_code
_entity_poly.pdbx_strand_id
1 'polypeptide(L)'
;MSALRTQLACLGALLLALACPALAEQNALAQTLGTHEAHAGATALKAGRKLKSDEREFIGWLGERTRASEEGGTTGDPGGTPGRENGMVVLSWEPRIFLYKGILTDEECDQLIENSERRLHRSGVSDSVTGAGSVSEIRTSSGMFYAQGETPLVARIERRLAMWTMLPVENGEGIQVLRYQKAQKYDPHHDYFSFKSADLNGGNRMATVLMYLATPEEGGETVFPKVKAPPNQTREHFSECAMQGYAVKPRKGDAVLFWSIRPDGRFEPGSLHGSCPVIRGEKWSATKWIHVGRLGTEVHRLKYVPPPPPAVPGCKNTHELCEHWAESGECESNPGYMAGSKGNPGACNLACNRCDLV
;
A
#
# COMPACT_ATOMS: atom_id res chain seq x y z
N MET A 1 -46.27 33.78 43.08
CA MET A 1 -45.88 32.98 41.90
C MET A 1 -44.36 32.72 41.80
N SER A 2 -43.63 32.55 42.91
CA SER A 2 -42.18 32.25 42.90
C SER A 2 -41.80 31.00 43.70
N ALA A 3 -42.70 30.42 44.50
CA ALA A 3 -42.42 29.20 45.28
C ALA A 3 -42.89 27.88 44.62
N LEU A 4 -43.74 27.94 43.58
CA LEU A 4 -44.29 26.75 42.92
C LEU A 4 -43.46 26.27 41.71
N ARG A 5 -42.46 27.05 41.27
CA ARG A 5 -41.55 26.68 40.17
C ARG A 5 -40.31 25.91 40.63
N THR A 6 -39.98 25.97 41.92
CA THR A 6 -38.79 25.32 42.48
C THR A 6 -39.05 23.88 42.94
N GLN A 7 -40.32 23.50 43.19
CA GLN A 7 -40.68 22.13 43.59
C GLN A 7 -40.90 21.16 42.41
N LEU A 8 -41.25 21.64 41.21
CA LEU A 8 -41.34 20.77 40.02
C LEU A 8 -39.97 20.41 39.42
N ALA A 9 -38.91 21.18 39.69
CA ALA A 9 -37.57 20.87 39.21
C ALA A 9 -36.88 19.75 40.01
N CYS A 10 -37.26 19.54 41.28
CA CYS A 10 -36.70 18.45 42.10
C CYS A 10 -37.39 17.10 41.93
N LEU A 11 -38.64 17.05 41.42
CA LEU A 11 -39.34 15.79 41.15
C LEU A 11 -39.01 15.20 39.77
N GLY A 12 -38.55 16.00 38.81
CA GLY A 12 -38.07 15.51 37.50
C GLY A 12 -36.68 14.86 37.55
N ALA A 13 -35.83 15.25 38.49
CA ALA A 13 -34.49 14.70 38.64
C ALA A 13 -34.45 13.36 39.40
N LEU A 14 -35.47 13.06 40.23
CA LEU A 14 -35.52 11.83 41.03
C LEU A 14 -36.14 10.64 40.28
N LEU A 15 -36.85 10.88 39.17
CA LEU A 15 -37.48 9.84 38.34
C LEU A 15 -36.62 9.36 37.17
N LEU A 16 -35.52 10.05 36.83
CA LEU A 16 -34.55 9.57 35.84
C LEU A 16 -33.48 8.63 36.42
N ALA A 17 -33.35 8.56 37.76
CA ALA A 17 -32.33 7.74 38.42
C ALA A 17 -32.75 6.27 38.64
N LEU A 18 -33.97 5.87 38.28
CA LEU A 18 -34.49 4.51 38.47
C LEU A 18 -34.56 3.68 37.17
N ALA A 19 -33.98 4.15 36.07
CA ALA A 19 -34.02 3.46 34.78
C ALA A 19 -32.64 3.35 34.08
N CYS A 20 -31.58 2.94 34.79
CA CYS A 20 -30.40 2.35 34.13
C CYS A 20 -29.43 1.69 35.12
N PRO A 21 -29.40 0.34 35.23
CA PRO A 21 -28.35 -0.35 35.99
C PRO A 21 -26.96 -0.28 35.32
N ALA A 22 -26.90 0.11 34.04
CA ALA A 22 -25.69 -0.01 33.21
C ALA A 22 -24.66 1.14 33.39
N LEU A 23 -25.02 2.24 34.06
CA LEU A 23 -24.10 3.39 34.25
C LEU A 23 -23.30 3.31 35.56
N ALA A 24 -23.72 2.49 36.53
CA ALA A 24 -23.00 2.32 37.79
C ALA A 24 -21.81 1.34 37.65
N GLU A 25 -21.93 0.30 36.82
CA GLU A 25 -20.84 -0.66 36.55
C GLU A 25 -19.72 -0.08 35.68
N GLN A 26 -20.02 0.87 34.78
CA GLN A 26 -19.00 1.55 33.98
C GLN A 26 -18.12 2.49 34.81
N ASN A 27 -18.64 3.08 35.88
CA ASN A 27 -17.86 3.98 36.75
C ASN A 27 -16.94 3.23 37.73
N ALA A 28 -17.28 2.00 38.14
CA ALA A 28 -16.43 1.18 39.01
C ALA A 28 -15.23 0.57 38.26
N LEU A 29 -15.41 0.19 36.99
CA LEU A 29 -14.33 -0.29 36.10
C LEU A 29 -13.37 0.85 35.69
N ALA A 30 -13.88 2.06 35.47
CA ALA A 30 -13.04 3.22 35.14
C ALA A 30 -12.13 3.66 36.32
N GLN A 31 -12.57 3.46 37.57
CA GLN A 31 -11.78 3.82 38.76
C GLN A 31 -10.73 2.77 39.16
N THR A 32 -10.93 1.49 38.81
CA THR A 32 -9.93 0.43 39.07
C THR A 32 -8.86 0.32 37.98
N LEU A 33 -9.17 0.70 36.73
CA LEU A 33 -8.19 0.82 35.65
C LEU A 33 -7.37 2.13 35.73
N GLY A 34 -7.86 3.16 36.42
CA GLY A 34 -7.24 4.49 36.50
C GLY A 34 -6.02 4.63 37.42
N THR A 35 -5.73 3.66 38.31
CA THR A 35 -4.66 3.82 39.32
C THR A 35 -3.45 2.91 39.15
N HIS A 36 -3.48 1.94 38.21
CA HIS A 36 -2.34 1.05 37.98
C HIS A 36 -1.52 1.34 36.70
N GLU A 37 -2.02 2.13 35.75
CA GLU A 37 -1.27 2.48 34.51
C GLU A 37 -0.74 3.93 34.48
N ALA A 38 -1.20 4.80 35.39
CA ALA A 38 -0.82 6.22 35.39
C ALA A 38 0.64 6.50 35.79
N HIS A 39 1.36 5.53 36.38
CA HIS A 39 2.78 5.69 36.74
C HIS A 39 3.79 5.06 35.77
N ALA A 40 3.34 4.21 34.84
CA ALA A 40 4.24 3.58 33.85
C ALA A 40 4.22 4.29 32.47
N GLY A 41 3.11 4.94 32.11
CA GLY A 41 2.94 5.58 30.79
C GLY A 41 3.40 7.05 30.70
N ALA A 42 3.45 7.79 31.82
CA ALA A 42 3.73 9.24 31.79
C ALA A 42 5.23 9.58 31.68
N THR A 43 6.13 8.64 31.93
CA THR A 43 7.58 8.81 31.79
C THR A 43 8.11 8.48 30.39
N ALA A 44 7.34 7.76 29.57
CA ALA A 44 7.77 7.34 28.23
C ALA A 44 7.51 8.38 27.12
N LEU A 45 6.65 9.38 27.36
CA LEU A 45 6.30 10.41 26.37
C LEU A 45 7.08 11.74 26.50
N LYS A 46 8.04 11.83 27.43
CA LYS A 46 8.91 13.02 27.62
C LYS A 46 10.35 12.85 27.13
N ALA A 47 10.73 11.68 26.63
CA ALA A 47 12.01 11.49 25.98
C ALA A 47 11.78 11.22 24.50
N GLY A 48 11.77 12.28 23.68
CA GLY A 48 12.03 12.11 22.26
C GLY A 48 13.31 11.31 22.13
N ARG A 49 13.22 10.08 21.62
CA ARG A 49 14.38 9.22 21.40
C ARG A 49 15.36 10.04 20.55
N LYS A 50 16.54 10.34 21.09
CA LYS A 50 17.65 10.85 20.28
C LYS A 50 17.94 9.76 19.25
N LEU A 51 17.49 9.98 18.01
CA LEU A 51 17.89 9.18 16.87
C LEU A 51 19.43 9.09 16.88
N LYS A 52 19.98 7.89 16.71
CA LYS A 52 21.43 7.73 16.54
C LYS A 52 21.86 8.46 15.26
N SER A 53 23.14 8.82 15.10
CA SER A 53 23.58 9.64 13.96
C SER A 53 23.17 9.03 12.62
N ASP A 54 23.32 7.71 12.47
CA ASP A 54 22.89 6.88 11.34
C ASP A 54 21.37 6.85 11.10
N GLU A 55 20.55 7.16 12.11
CA GLU A 55 19.08 7.27 11.99
C GLU A 55 18.63 8.71 11.65
N ARG A 56 19.52 9.71 11.80
CA ARG A 56 19.27 11.11 11.40
C ARG A 56 19.67 11.41 9.97
N GLU A 57 20.52 10.57 9.37
CA GLU A 57 20.93 10.62 7.97
C GLU A 57 19.82 10.01 7.09
N PHE A 58 18.62 10.57 7.18
CA PHE A 58 17.59 10.30 6.20
C PHE A 58 17.90 11.14 4.97
N ILE A 59 18.34 10.48 3.91
CA ILE A 59 18.55 11.10 2.60
C ILE A 59 17.28 11.88 2.25
N GLY A 60 17.39 13.21 2.20
CA GLY A 60 16.32 14.10 1.75
C GLY A 60 15.28 14.59 2.78
N TRP A 61 15.31 14.20 4.06
CA TRP A 61 14.29 14.65 5.03
C TRP A 61 14.70 15.86 5.88
N LEU A 62 15.99 16.03 6.17
CA LEU A 62 16.51 17.20 6.92
C LEU A 62 17.88 17.68 6.40
N GLY A 63 17.95 18.00 5.10
CA GLY A 63 19.00 18.91 4.62
C GLY A 63 20.41 18.32 4.49
N GLU A 64 20.56 17.00 4.34
CA GLU A 64 21.73 16.45 3.67
C GLU A 64 21.69 16.84 2.19
N ARG A 65 22.19 18.05 1.94
CA ARG A 65 22.68 18.45 0.63
C ARG A 65 23.82 17.48 0.32
N THR A 66 23.71 16.72 -0.76
CA THR A 66 24.92 16.38 -1.53
C THR A 66 25.70 17.67 -1.66
N ARG A 67 26.89 17.76 -1.04
CA ARG A 67 27.70 19.00 -0.92
C ARG A 67 27.46 19.95 -2.10
N ALA A 68 26.73 21.04 -1.85
CA ALA A 68 26.86 22.20 -2.70
C ALA A 68 28.26 22.74 -2.43
N SER A 69 29.10 22.81 -3.45
CA SER A 69 30.30 23.64 -3.41
C SER A 69 29.87 25.10 -3.27
N GLU A 70 29.77 25.58 -2.04
CA GLU A 70 29.71 27.02 -1.76
C GLU A 70 31.15 27.53 -1.62
N GLU A 71 31.86 27.66 -2.73
CA GLU A 71 32.81 28.75 -2.93
C GLU A 71 32.71 29.22 -4.38
N GLY A 72 32.32 30.48 -4.54
CA GLY A 72 32.31 31.15 -5.83
C GLY A 72 33.73 31.22 -6.38
N GLY A 73 33.95 30.56 -7.51
CA GLY A 73 35.17 30.63 -8.29
C GLY A 73 34.86 30.33 -9.73
N THR A 74 34.91 31.36 -10.57
CA THR A 74 34.85 31.25 -12.02
C THR A 74 35.92 30.28 -12.53
N THR A 75 35.52 29.12 -13.05
CA THR A 75 36.13 28.41 -14.18
C THR A 75 35.25 27.20 -14.51
N GLY A 76 34.83 27.07 -15.76
CA GLY A 76 34.03 25.96 -16.23
C GLY A 76 34.77 24.63 -16.11
N ASP A 77 34.11 23.65 -15.51
CA ASP A 77 34.43 22.23 -15.64
C ASP A 77 33.28 21.55 -16.42
N PRO A 78 33.51 20.96 -17.60
CA PRO A 78 32.45 20.37 -18.41
C PRO A 78 31.92 19.01 -17.90
N GLY A 79 32.34 18.55 -16.71
CA GLY A 79 32.14 17.16 -16.28
C GLY A 79 31.25 16.88 -15.06
N GLY A 80 30.68 17.89 -14.39
CA GLY A 80 29.92 17.70 -13.14
C GLY A 80 28.45 17.31 -13.34
N THR A 81 28.04 16.13 -12.84
CA THR A 81 26.63 15.70 -12.80
C THR A 81 25.79 16.64 -11.92
N PRO A 82 24.62 17.15 -12.39
CA PRO A 82 23.77 18.02 -11.58
C PRO A 82 23.28 17.30 -10.32
N GLY A 83 23.35 17.99 -9.17
CA GLY A 83 22.93 17.47 -7.87
C GLY A 83 21.51 16.88 -7.87
N ARG A 84 21.36 15.73 -7.22
CA ARG A 84 20.12 14.95 -7.20
C ARG A 84 19.06 15.65 -6.35
N GLU A 85 17.96 16.11 -6.95
CA GLU A 85 16.79 16.61 -6.21
C GLU A 85 16.15 15.47 -5.41
N ASN A 86 16.39 15.43 -4.10
CA ASN A 86 15.69 14.51 -3.20
C ASN A 86 14.36 15.11 -2.76
N GLY A 87 13.30 14.30 -2.73
CA GLY A 87 11.98 14.75 -2.30
C GLY A 87 10.83 13.87 -2.76
N MET A 88 9.67 14.06 -2.13
CA MET A 88 8.44 13.33 -2.44
C MET A 88 7.56 14.14 -3.38
N VAL A 89 7.02 13.47 -4.41
CA VAL A 89 6.06 14.01 -5.36
C VAL A 89 4.77 13.20 -5.23
N VAL A 90 3.64 13.91 -5.08
CA VAL A 90 2.32 13.28 -5.14
C VAL A 90 1.95 13.07 -6.60
N LEU A 91 1.74 11.81 -7.01
CA LEU A 91 1.34 11.48 -8.38
C LEU A 91 -0.18 11.34 -8.50
N SER A 92 -0.82 10.76 -7.48
CA SER A 92 -2.28 10.67 -7.38
C SER A 92 -2.72 10.55 -5.92
N TRP A 93 -3.93 11.05 -5.63
CA TRP A 93 -4.62 10.85 -4.36
C TRP A 93 -5.61 9.69 -4.39
N GLU A 94 -6.14 9.35 -5.58
CA GLU A 94 -7.11 8.27 -5.78
C GLU A 94 -6.75 7.51 -7.07
N PRO A 95 -6.09 6.34 -6.97
CA PRO A 95 -5.50 5.77 -5.75
C PRO A 95 -4.34 6.62 -5.21
N ARG A 96 -3.94 6.40 -3.97
CA ARG A 96 -2.79 7.08 -3.35
C ARG A 96 -1.48 6.57 -3.97
N ILE A 97 -0.78 7.41 -4.71
CA ILE A 97 0.50 7.10 -5.37
C ILE A 97 1.49 8.25 -5.13
N PHE A 98 2.65 7.92 -4.59
CA PHE A 98 3.72 8.88 -4.27
C PHE A 98 5.03 8.40 -4.87
N LEU A 99 5.80 9.30 -5.46
CA LEU A 99 7.17 9.06 -5.91
C LEU A 99 8.14 9.71 -4.93
N TYR A 100 9.14 8.98 -4.46
CA TYR A 100 10.25 9.54 -3.71
C TYR A 100 11.51 9.48 -4.56
N LYS A 101 12.11 10.65 -4.81
CA LYS A 101 13.37 10.77 -5.54
C LYS A 101 14.54 10.51 -4.60
N GLY A 102 15.41 9.57 -4.97
CA GLY A 102 16.64 9.27 -4.23
C GLY A 102 16.43 8.65 -2.84
N ILE A 103 15.51 7.69 -2.70
CA ILE A 103 15.33 6.96 -1.44
C ILE A 103 16.46 5.95 -1.17
N LEU A 104 17.10 5.46 -2.24
CA LEU A 104 18.31 4.65 -2.19
C LEU A 104 19.47 5.45 -2.80
N THR A 105 20.68 5.26 -2.25
CA THR A 105 21.88 5.71 -2.94
C THR A 105 22.20 4.82 -4.13
N ASP A 106 23.05 5.31 -5.04
CA ASP A 106 23.46 4.51 -6.20
C ASP A 106 24.25 3.27 -5.76
N GLU A 107 25.04 3.37 -4.69
CA GLU A 107 25.80 2.26 -4.10
C GLU A 107 24.90 1.21 -3.45
N GLU A 108 23.82 1.63 -2.78
CA GLU A 108 22.83 0.70 -2.22
C GLU A 108 22.12 -0.07 -3.35
N CYS A 109 21.79 0.60 -4.45
CA CYS A 109 21.23 -0.04 -5.63
C CYS A 109 22.19 -1.07 -6.23
N ASP A 110 23.46 -0.71 -6.43
CA ASP A 110 24.46 -1.60 -7.02
C ASP A 110 24.74 -2.82 -6.12
N GLN A 111 24.85 -2.60 -4.80
CA GLN A 111 25.03 -3.70 -3.86
C GLN A 111 23.83 -4.65 -3.82
N LEU A 112 22.60 -4.15 -3.93
CA LEU A 112 21.42 -5.03 -4.03
C LEU A 112 21.46 -5.87 -5.30
N ILE A 113 21.84 -5.28 -6.44
CA ILE A 113 21.96 -5.99 -7.72
C ILE A 113 23.04 -7.08 -7.62
N GLU A 114 24.25 -6.72 -7.19
CA GLU A 114 25.41 -7.64 -7.09
C GLU A 114 25.10 -8.83 -6.17
N ASN A 115 24.53 -8.56 -4.99
CA ASN A 115 24.17 -9.60 -4.02
C ASN A 115 23.02 -10.49 -4.49
N SER A 116 22.22 -10.04 -5.47
CA SER A 116 21.06 -10.76 -5.98
C SER A 116 21.37 -11.60 -7.22
N GLU A 117 22.36 -11.22 -8.03
CA GLU A 117 22.54 -11.73 -9.38
C GLU A 117 22.68 -13.27 -9.42
N ARG A 118 23.42 -13.85 -8.49
CA ARG A 118 23.63 -15.31 -8.40
C ARG A 118 22.44 -16.09 -7.85
N ARG A 119 21.43 -15.41 -7.31
CA ARG A 119 20.23 -16.00 -6.67
C ARG A 119 18.98 -15.84 -7.53
N LEU A 120 19.08 -15.18 -8.69
CA LEU A 120 17.93 -14.97 -9.56
C LEU A 120 17.46 -16.27 -10.19
N HIS A 121 16.16 -16.53 -10.04
CA HIS A 121 15.47 -17.59 -10.75
C HIS A 121 14.27 -17.01 -11.49
N ARG A 122 13.68 -17.78 -12.41
CA ARG A 122 12.47 -17.37 -13.13
C ARG A 122 11.39 -16.95 -12.13
N SER A 123 10.84 -15.74 -12.25
CA SER A 123 9.80 -15.27 -11.34
C SER A 123 8.51 -16.06 -11.52
N GLY A 124 7.88 -16.47 -10.42
CA GLY A 124 6.51 -16.97 -10.41
C GLY A 124 5.50 -15.85 -10.16
N VAL A 125 4.23 -16.15 -10.41
CA VAL A 125 3.06 -15.37 -10.00
C VAL A 125 2.27 -16.23 -9.00
N SER A 126 1.91 -15.64 -7.86
CA SER A 126 0.87 -16.21 -7.00
C SER A 126 -0.48 -15.88 -7.60
N ASP A 127 -1.24 -16.90 -7.96
CA ASP A 127 -2.59 -16.75 -8.46
C ASP A 127 -3.45 -16.02 -7.43
N SER A 128 -4.13 -14.96 -7.84
CA SER A 128 -4.87 -14.08 -6.93
C SER A 128 -6.09 -14.75 -6.31
N VAL A 129 -6.63 -15.80 -6.94
CA VAL A 129 -7.86 -16.50 -6.53
C VAL A 129 -7.56 -17.75 -5.71
N THR A 130 -6.45 -18.44 -5.99
CA THR A 130 -6.10 -19.73 -5.39
C THR A 130 -4.85 -19.66 -4.49
N GLY A 131 -4.05 -18.60 -4.61
CA GLY A 131 -2.78 -18.45 -3.89
C GLY A 131 -1.64 -19.34 -4.43
N ALA A 132 -1.90 -20.18 -5.43
CA ALA A 132 -0.92 -21.11 -5.98
C ALA A 132 0.15 -20.39 -6.81
N GLY A 133 1.43 -20.72 -6.59
CA GLY A 133 2.55 -20.18 -7.39
C GLY A 133 2.68 -20.91 -8.72
N SER A 134 2.73 -20.17 -9.83
CA SER A 134 3.01 -20.73 -11.17
C SER A 134 4.03 -19.89 -11.95
N VAL A 135 4.83 -20.54 -12.80
CA VAL A 135 5.64 -19.85 -13.82
C VAL A 135 4.68 -19.39 -14.91
N SER A 136 4.63 -18.08 -15.19
CA SER A 136 3.58 -17.49 -16.02
C SER A 136 4.15 -16.62 -17.15
N GLU A 137 3.45 -16.57 -18.27
CA GLU A 137 3.68 -15.62 -19.38
C GLU A 137 3.26 -14.18 -19.01
N ILE A 138 2.51 -14.02 -17.92
CA ILE A 138 2.01 -12.74 -17.40
C ILE A 138 3.16 -11.94 -16.74
N ARG A 139 4.08 -12.64 -16.07
CA ARG A 139 5.27 -12.05 -15.45
C ARG A 139 6.52 -12.70 -16.01
N THR A 140 7.23 -11.95 -16.84
CA THR A 140 8.37 -12.50 -17.56
C THR A 140 9.72 -12.06 -17.01
N SER A 141 9.81 -11.62 -15.76
CA SER A 141 11.08 -11.34 -15.07
C SER A 141 11.80 -12.58 -14.49
N SER A 142 13.04 -12.37 -14.06
CA SER A 142 13.70 -13.19 -13.04
C SER A 142 13.69 -12.47 -11.69
N GLY A 143 13.68 -13.20 -10.58
CA GLY A 143 13.65 -12.60 -9.26
C GLY A 143 14.17 -13.49 -8.14
N MET A 144 14.35 -12.88 -6.97
CA MET A 144 14.76 -13.52 -5.73
C MET A 144 14.18 -12.74 -4.52
N PHE A 145 14.10 -13.40 -3.36
CA PHE A 145 13.68 -12.77 -2.11
C PHE A 145 14.80 -12.77 -1.07
N TYR A 146 15.04 -11.61 -0.46
CA TYR A 146 15.78 -11.52 0.79
C TYR A 146 14.85 -11.92 1.93
N ALA A 147 15.37 -12.57 2.96
CA ALA A 147 14.67 -12.60 4.25
C ALA A 147 14.61 -11.18 4.85
N GLN A 148 13.62 -10.93 5.72
CA GLN A 148 13.55 -9.67 6.46
C GLN A 148 14.84 -9.49 7.28
N GLY A 149 15.48 -8.33 7.14
CA GLY A 149 16.74 -8.02 7.81
C GLY A 149 17.93 -8.93 7.47
N GLU A 150 17.89 -9.68 6.35
CA GLU A 150 18.89 -10.71 6.01
C GLU A 150 20.34 -10.20 6.06
N THR A 151 20.56 -8.96 5.64
CA THR A 151 21.87 -8.30 5.67
C THR A 151 21.76 -6.92 6.31
N PRO A 152 22.88 -6.33 6.80
CA PRO A 152 22.88 -4.96 7.30
C PRO A 152 22.36 -3.93 6.28
N LEU A 153 22.61 -4.14 4.98
CA LEU A 153 22.07 -3.31 3.90
C LEU A 153 20.54 -3.40 3.84
N VAL A 154 20.00 -4.63 3.75
CA VAL A 154 18.56 -4.89 3.70
C VAL A 154 17.88 -4.30 4.94
N ALA A 155 18.42 -4.55 6.13
CA ALA A 155 17.86 -4.05 7.38
C ALA A 155 17.84 -2.51 7.46
N ARG A 156 18.87 -1.82 6.93
CA ARG A 156 18.88 -0.34 6.85
C ARG A 156 17.81 0.18 5.91
N ILE A 157 17.69 -0.41 4.72
CA ILE A 157 16.66 -0.04 3.74
C ILE A 157 15.27 -0.26 4.32
N GLU A 158 15.00 -1.42 4.94
CA GLU A 158 13.69 -1.72 5.53
C GLU A 158 13.30 -0.74 6.65
N ARG A 159 14.25 -0.33 7.50
CA ARG A 159 14.00 0.72 8.50
C ARG A 159 13.69 2.08 7.85
N ARG A 160 14.39 2.44 6.78
CA ARG A 160 14.11 3.66 6.01
C ARG A 160 12.71 3.63 5.41
N LEU A 161 12.33 2.51 4.78
CA LEU A 161 10.98 2.33 4.22
C LEU A 161 9.91 2.39 5.30
N ALA A 162 10.13 1.76 6.45
CA ALA A 162 9.19 1.81 7.58
C ALA A 162 8.96 3.24 8.09
N MET A 163 10.02 4.04 8.20
CA MET A 163 9.92 5.44 8.58
C MET A 163 9.17 6.29 7.52
N TRP A 164 9.44 6.08 6.23
CA TRP A 164 8.75 6.83 5.17
C TRP A 164 7.27 6.46 5.05
N THR A 165 6.96 5.17 5.10
CA THR A 165 5.58 4.67 4.98
C THR A 165 4.77 4.82 6.26
N MET A 166 5.45 5.04 7.40
CA MET A 166 4.89 4.96 8.76
C MET A 166 4.26 3.59 9.07
N LEU A 167 4.73 2.53 8.39
CA LEU A 167 4.31 1.16 8.63
C LEU A 167 5.47 0.37 9.26
N PRO A 168 5.22 -0.47 10.29
CA PRO A 168 6.29 -1.21 10.97
C PRO A 168 7.04 -2.16 10.04
N VAL A 169 8.34 -2.39 10.32
CA VAL A 169 9.17 -3.33 9.56
C VAL A 169 8.56 -4.73 9.58
N GLU A 170 7.98 -5.12 10.72
CA GLU A 170 7.39 -6.42 11.01
C GLU A 170 6.14 -6.73 10.15
N ASN A 171 5.54 -5.72 9.53
CA ASN A 171 4.44 -5.88 8.57
C ASN A 171 4.94 -6.20 7.16
N GLY A 172 6.23 -5.99 6.89
CA GLY A 172 6.78 -6.07 5.54
C GLY A 172 7.33 -7.45 5.20
N GLU A 173 6.94 -8.00 4.04
CA GLU A 173 7.58 -9.17 3.45
C GLU A 173 9.06 -8.91 3.15
N GLY A 174 9.84 -9.95 2.94
CA GLY A 174 11.22 -9.80 2.46
C GLY A 174 11.31 -9.00 1.15
N ILE A 175 12.38 -8.23 0.96
CA ILE A 175 12.58 -7.46 -0.28
C ILE A 175 12.70 -8.44 -1.46
N GLN A 176 11.85 -8.26 -2.47
CA GLN A 176 11.92 -9.01 -3.72
C GLN A 176 12.71 -8.23 -4.77
N VAL A 177 13.86 -8.74 -5.21
CA VAL A 177 14.63 -8.16 -6.33
C VAL A 177 14.19 -8.81 -7.64
N LEU A 178 14.07 -8.00 -8.69
CA LEU A 178 13.58 -8.37 -10.01
C LEU A 178 14.46 -7.79 -11.11
N ARG A 179 14.70 -8.60 -12.14
CA ARG A 179 15.38 -8.21 -13.37
C ARG A 179 14.44 -8.42 -14.56
N TYR A 180 14.32 -7.38 -15.39
CA TYR A 180 13.62 -7.39 -16.65
C TYR A 180 14.61 -7.10 -17.78
N GLN A 181 14.72 -8.05 -18.69
CA GLN A 181 15.45 -7.94 -19.94
C GLN A 181 14.53 -7.43 -21.06
N LYS A 182 15.09 -7.24 -22.26
CA LYS A 182 14.34 -6.83 -23.45
C LYS A 182 13.06 -7.66 -23.62
N ALA A 183 11.96 -6.97 -23.91
CA ALA A 183 10.59 -7.45 -24.06
C ALA A 183 9.95 -8.07 -22.80
N GLN A 184 10.69 -8.26 -21.70
CA GLN A 184 10.11 -8.76 -20.45
C GLN A 184 9.23 -7.70 -19.81
N LYS A 185 8.12 -8.15 -19.21
CA LYS A 185 7.05 -7.31 -18.68
C LYS A 185 6.39 -7.95 -17.46
N TYR A 186 5.47 -7.20 -16.87
CA TYR A 186 4.47 -7.74 -15.97
C TYR A 186 3.13 -7.09 -16.28
N ASP A 187 2.15 -7.89 -16.73
CA ASP A 187 0.82 -7.35 -17.04
C ASP A 187 0.14 -6.75 -15.80
N PRO A 188 -0.82 -5.84 -16.00
CA PRO A 188 -1.51 -5.17 -14.91
C PRO A 188 -2.15 -6.15 -13.91
N HIS A 189 -1.88 -5.94 -12.62
CA HIS A 189 -2.36 -6.76 -11.52
C HIS A 189 -2.57 -5.93 -10.25
N HIS A 190 -3.18 -6.56 -9.26
CA HIS A 190 -3.28 -6.04 -7.90
C HIS A 190 -2.26 -6.75 -7.01
N ASP A 191 -1.67 -6.01 -6.08
CA ASP A 191 -0.79 -6.57 -5.06
C ASP A 191 -1.56 -7.17 -3.90
N TYR A 192 -2.80 -6.75 -3.65
CA TYR A 192 -3.66 -7.40 -2.67
C TYR A 192 -4.12 -8.77 -3.16
N PHE A 193 -4.33 -9.67 -2.21
CA PHE A 193 -4.84 -11.02 -2.47
C PHE A 193 -6.35 -11.04 -2.57
N SER A 194 -6.89 -11.90 -3.45
CA SER A 194 -8.34 -12.09 -3.58
C SER A 194 -8.89 -13.45 -3.15
N PHE A 195 -8.08 -14.24 -2.47
CA PHE A 195 -8.44 -15.57 -1.99
C PHE A 195 -8.84 -15.59 -0.51
N LYS A 196 -9.57 -16.64 -0.10
CA LYS A 196 -10.22 -16.77 1.23
C LYS A 196 -9.25 -16.69 2.43
N SER A 197 -8.00 -17.13 2.26
CA SER A 197 -6.95 -17.09 3.28
C SER A 197 -6.05 -15.84 3.22
N ALA A 198 -6.46 -14.80 2.49
CA ALA A 198 -5.72 -13.54 2.38
C ALA A 198 -5.52 -12.81 3.72
N ASP A 199 -6.33 -13.13 4.73
CA ASP A 199 -6.25 -12.54 6.07
C ASP A 199 -5.27 -13.26 7.00
N LEU A 200 -4.67 -14.38 6.56
CA LEU A 200 -3.62 -15.08 7.28
C LEU A 200 -2.27 -14.36 7.14
N ASN A 201 -1.36 -14.57 8.10
CA ASN A 201 0.03 -14.10 8.02
C ASN A 201 0.18 -12.57 7.88
N GLY A 202 -0.39 -11.81 8.82
CA GLY A 202 -0.35 -10.34 8.84
C GLY A 202 -1.49 -9.69 8.06
N GLY A 203 -2.39 -10.48 7.49
CA GLY A 203 -3.51 -9.99 6.70
C GLY A 203 -3.10 -9.64 5.27
N ASN A 204 -3.94 -8.88 4.56
CA ASN A 204 -3.67 -8.55 3.16
C ASN A 204 -2.60 -7.45 3.01
N ARG A 205 -2.02 -7.34 1.80
CA ARG A 205 -1.03 -6.31 1.45
C ARG A 205 -1.72 -4.96 1.35
N MET A 206 -1.32 -4.05 2.22
CA MET A 206 -1.88 -2.70 2.36
C MET A 206 -1.20 -1.69 1.44
N ALA A 207 0.12 -1.80 1.30
CA ALA A 207 0.94 -0.88 0.53
C ALA A 207 2.13 -1.58 -0.11
N THR A 208 2.60 -1.01 -1.22
CA THR A 208 3.78 -1.48 -1.95
C THR A 208 4.75 -0.33 -2.14
N VAL A 209 6.02 -0.58 -1.82
CA VAL A 209 7.13 0.26 -2.25
C VAL A 209 7.91 -0.45 -3.34
N LEU A 210 7.89 0.10 -4.54
CA LEU A 210 8.67 -0.38 -5.68
C LEU A 210 9.86 0.56 -5.92
N MET A 211 11.05 0.09 -5.59
CA MET A 211 12.33 0.80 -5.74
C MET A 211 12.96 0.46 -7.09
N TYR A 212 13.50 1.44 -7.80
CA TYR A 212 14.22 1.24 -9.05
C TYR A 212 15.72 1.13 -8.78
N LEU A 213 16.33 -0.01 -9.12
CA LEU A 213 17.76 -0.27 -8.88
C LEU A 213 18.61 0.02 -10.12
N ALA A 214 18.06 -0.13 -11.32
CA ALA A 214 18.69 0.25 -12.57
C ALA A 214 17.65 0.78 -13.56
N THR A 215 18.04 1.83 -14.30
CA THR A 215 17.19 2.49 -15.29
C THR A 215 17.40 1.85 -16.66
N PRO A 216 16.35 1.31 -17.30
CA PRO A 216 16.43 0.92 -18.70
C PRO A 216 16.56 2.16 -19.57
N GLU A 217 17.18 2.00 -20.73
CA GLU A 217 17.35 3.10 -21.70
C GLU A 217 16.01 3.48 -22.36
N GLU A 218 15.10 2.51 -22.52
CA GLU A 218 13.77 2.72 -23.07
C GLU A 218 12.77 1.67 -22.57
N GLY A 219 11.54 2.11 -22.30
CA GLY A 219 10.46 1.27 -21.75
C GLY A 219 10.62 0.99 -20.24
N GLY A 220 9.98 -0.09 -19.78
CA GLY A 220 10.08 -0.51 -18.38
C GLY A 220 9.31 0.35 -17.38
N GLU A 221 8.44 1.25 -17.83
CA GLU A 221 7.64 2.10 -16.93
C GLU A 221 6.74 1.28 -16.00
N THR A 222 6.51 1.79 -14.79
CA THR A 222 5.43 1.29 -13.93
C THR A 222 4.15 2.04 -14.32
N VAL A 223 3.18 1.35 -14.91
CA VAL A 223 1.93 1.97 -15.39
C VAL A 223 0.77 1.65 -14.46
N PHE A 224 -0.10 2.64 -14.21
CA PHE A 224 -1.35 2.54 -13.46
C PHE A 224 -2.53 2.80 -14.42
N PRO A 225 -3.08 1.77 -15.09
CA PRO A 225 -4.05 1.97 -16.18
C PRO A 225 -5.37 2.63 -15.75
N LYS A 226 -5.74 2.55 -14.48
CA LYS A 226 -6.96 3.19 -13.95
C LYS A 226 -6.75 4.65 -13.54
N VAL A 227 -5.55 5.18 -13.69
CA VAL A 227 -5.22 6.58 -13.39
C VAL A 227 -4.97 7.31 -14.70
N LYS A 228 -5.61 8.47 -14.88
CA LYS A 228 -5.46 9.25 -16.11
C LYS A 228 -4.02 9.75 -16.25
N ALA A 229 -3.43 9.53 -17.43
CA ALA A 229 -2.12 10.07 -17.76
C ALA A 229 -2.12 11.61 -17.73
N PRO A 230 -1.08 12.24 -17.15
CA PRO A 230 -0.98 13.70 -17.14
C PRO A 230 -0.60 14.22 -18.54
N PRO A 231 -0.91 15.49 -18.87
CA PRO A 231 -0.69 16.03 -20.22
C PRO A 231 0.78 16.01 -20.70
N ASN A 232 1.73 16.02 -19.78
CA ASN A 232 3.17 15.97 -20.06
C ASN A 232 3.70 14.54 -20.31
N GLN A 233 2.86 13.52 -20.16
CA GLN A 233 3.21 12.14 -20.52
C GLN A 233 2.93 11.94 -22.00
N THR A 234 3.93 12.16 -22.85
CA THR A 234 3.81 12.10 -24.31
C THR A 234 4.53 10.89 -24.90
N ARG A 235 4.11 10.47 -26.10
CA ARG A 235 4.74 9.37 -26.86
C ARG A 235 6.19 9.64 -27.29
N GLU A 236 6.64 10.89 -27.21
CA GLU A 236 8.04 11.25 -27.46
C GLU A 236 8.97 10.72 -26.36
N HIS A 237 8.43 10.50 -25.17
CA HIS A 237 9.20 10.17 -23.99
C HIS A 237 8.76 8.87 -23.32
N PHE A 238 7.52 8.41 -23.55
CA PHE A 238 6.96 7.22 -22.92
C PHE A 238 6.64 6.16 -23.96
N SER A 239 6.78 4.89 -23.57
CA SER A 239 6.39 3.75 -24.40
C SER A 239 4.88 3.74 -24.69
N GLU A 240 4.48 3.04 -25.76
CA GLU A 240 3.06 2.86 -26.08
C GLU A 240 2.26 2.23 -24.92
N CYS A 241 2.88 1.30 -24.19
CA CYS A 241 2.31 0.69 -23.00
C CYS A 241 2.05 1.73 -21.90
N ALA A 242 3.01 2.63 -21.65
CA ALA A 242 2.89 3.65 -20.63
C ALA A 242 1.71 4.60 -20.89
N MET A 243 1.29 4.78 -22.15
CA MET A 243 0.15 5.62 -22.52
C MET A 243 -1.22 5.07 -22.10
N GLN A 244 -1.30 3.85 -21.55
CA GLN A 244 -2.55 3.25 -21.07
C GLN A 244 -3.05 3.85 -19.74
N GLY A 245 -2.21 4.64 -19.04
CA GLY A 245 -2.57 5.30 -17.79
C GLY A 245 -1.43 6.16 -17.26
N TYR A 246 -1.48 6.56 -16.00
CA TYR A 246 -0.38 7.28 -15.36
C TYR A 246 0.84 6.35 -15.28
N ALA A 247 1.98 6.79 -15.80
CA ALA A 247 3.19 5.99 -15.80
C ALA A 247 4.34 6.67 -15.05
N VAL A 248 5.09 5.86 -14.31
CA VAL A 248 6.32 6.28 -13.62
C VAL A 248 7.50 5.69 -14.37
N LYS A 249 8.40 6.58 -14.84
CA LYS A 249 9.65 6.15 -15.45
C LYS A 249 10.63 5.64 -14.39
N PRO A 250 11.31 4.51 -14.61
CA PRO A 250 12.30 4.02 -13.66
C PRO A 250 13.50 4.95 -13.64
N ARG A 251 13.82 5.49 -12.48
CA ARG A 251 15.08 6.22 -12.23
C ARG A 251 15.80 5.53 -11.08
N LYS A 252 17.01 5.01 -11.33
CA LYS A 252 17.85 4.34 -10.32
C LYS A 252 17.87 5.16 -9.04
N GLY A 253 17.53 4.55 -7.91
CA GLY A 253 17.44 5.12 -6.56
C GLY A 253 16.09 5.74 -6.18
N ASP A 254 15.19 5.95 -7.13
CA ASP A 254 13.83 6.44 -6.83
C ASP A 254 12.92 5.27 -6.45
N ALA A 255 11.82 5.56 -5.75
CA ALA A 255 10.79 4.56 -5.44
C ALA A 255 9.38 5.11 -5.56
N VAL A 256 8.45 4.27 -6.03
CA VAL A 256 7.02 4.56 -6.01
C VAL A 256 6.35 3.81 -4.86
N LEU A 257 5.64 4.54 -4.01
CA LEU A 257 4.75 4.03 -2.97
C LEU A 257 3.31 4.14 -3.46
N PHE A 258 2.57 3.04 -3.45
CA PHE A 258 1.15 3.04 -3.73
C PHE A 258 0.38 2.12 -2.78
N TRP A 259 -0.90 2.41 -2.60
CA TRP A 259 -1.75 1.72 -1.62
C TRP A 259 -2.76 0.81 -2.30
N SER A 260 -2.78 -0.43 -1.83
CA SER A 260 -3.71 -1.49 -2.26
C SER A 260 -5.01 -1.48 -1.44
N ILE A 261 -5.00 -0.82 -0.28
CA ILE A 261 -6.15 -0.69 0.62
C ILE A 261 -6.40 0.78 0.93
N ARG A 262 -7.67 1.19 0.90
CA ARG A 262 -8.16 2.53 1.21
C ARG A 262 -8.14 2.77 2.72
N PRO A 263 -8.15 4.02 3.19
CA PRO A 263 -8.21 4.32 4.64
C PRO A 263 -9.42 3.71 5.36
N ASP A 264 -10.51 3.44 4.64
CA ASP A 264 -11.71 2.77 5.16
C ASP A 264 -11.60 1.22 5.20
N GLY A 265 -10.44 0.67 4.81
CA GLY A 265 -10.17 -0.76 4.82
C GLY A 265 -10.69 -1.53 3.59
N ARG A 266 -11.35 -0.88 2.62
CA ARG A 266 -11.72 -1.52 1.34
C ARG A 266 -10.51 -1.65 0.42
N PHE A 267 -10.55 -2.59 -0.50
CA PHE A 267 -9.53 -2.64 -1.56
C PHE A 267 -9.59 -1.37 -2.41
N GLU A 268 -8.47 -1.04 -3.02
CA GLU A 268 -8.32 0.11 -3.91
C GLU A 268 -8.19 -0.39 -5.36
N PRO A 269 -9.31 -0.56 -6.10
CA PRO A 269 -9.26 -1.02 -7.49
C PRO A 269 -8.44 -0.10 -8.40
N GLY A 270 -8.25 1.17 -8.04
CA GLY A 270 -7.39 2.11 -8.76
C GLY A 270 -5.91 1.72 -8.72
N SER A 271 -5.48 0.91 -7.73
CA SER A 271 -4.09 0.46 -7.56
C SER A 271 -3.65 -0.59 -8.58
N LEU A 272 -4.49 -0.91 -9.58
CA LEU A 272 -4.12 -1.80 -10.68
C LEU A 272 -2.87 -1.23 -11.36
N HIS A 273 -1.82 -2.02 -11.43
CA HIS A 273 -0.53 -1.55 -11.94
C HIS A 273 0.23 -2.67 -12.65
N GLY A 274 1.11 -2.30 -13.57
CA GLY A 274 1.96 -3.23 -14.32
C GLY A 274 3.35 -2.67 -14.59
N SER A 275 4.24 -3.52 -15.10
CA SER A 275 5.54 -3.11 -15.63
C SER A 275 5.50 -3.23 -17.14
N CYS A 276 5.57 -2.09 -17.83
CA CYS A 276 5.67 -2.06 -19.27
C CYS A 276 6.91 -2.82 -19.77
N PRO A 277 6.87 -3.35 -21.01
CA PRO A 277 8.01 -4.05 -21.58
C PRO A 277 9.26 -3.18 -21.60
N VAL A 278 10.41 -3.77 -21.28
CA VAL A 278 11.70 -3.10 -21.53
C VAL A 278 11.98 -3.15 -23.03
N ILE A 279 12.20 -1.99 -23.65
CA ILE A 279 12.47 -1.88 -25.09
C ILE A 279 13.98 -1.95 -25.33
N ARG A 280 14.76 -1.23 -24.51
CA ARG A 280 16.23 -1.18 -24.58
C ARG A 280 16.87 -1.04 -23.20
N GLY A 281 18.05 -1.64 -23.03
CA GLY A 281 18.73 -1.76 -21.74
C GLY A 281 18.12 -2.85 -20.86
N GLU A 282 18.29 -2.71 -19.54
CA GLU A 282 17.72 -3.60 -18.54
C GLU A 282 17.11 -2.80 -17.39
N LYS A 283 16.01 -3.33 -16.84
CA LYS A 283 15.39 -2.77 -15.63
C LYS A 283 15.66 -3.70 -14.46
N TRP A 284 16.14 -3.12 -13.37
CA TRP A 284 16.20 -3.78 -12.07
C TRP A 284 15.32 -3.04 -11.08
N SER A 285 14.56 -3.78 -10.28
CA SER A 285 13.71 -3.22 -9.25
C SER A 285 13.71 -4.07 -7.99
N ALA A 286 13.43 -3.45 -6.85
CA ALA A 286 13.19 -4.12 -5.59
C ALA A 286 11.80 -3.75 -5.05
N THR A 287 10.99 -4.76 -4.75
CA THR A 287 9.63 -4.58 -4.23
C THR A 287 9.59 -4.92 -2.74
N LYS A 288 8.95 -4.06 -1.96
CA LYS A 288 8.61 -4.29 -0.55
C LYS A 288 7.08 -4.23 -0.42
N TRP A 289 6.47 -5.38 -0.17
CA TRP A 289 5.05 -5.47 0.18
C TRP A 289 4.87 -5.35 1.68
N ILE A 290 3.88 -4.56 2.11
CA ILE A 290 3.62 -4.27 3.51
C ILE A 290 2.17 -4.61 3.84
N HIS A 291 1.98 -5.45 4.85
CA HIS A 291 0.69 -5.97 5.28
C HIS A 291 -0.02 -5.03 6.27
N VAL A 292 -1.32 -5.24 6.43
CA VAL A 292 -2.14 -4.52 7.43
C VAL A 292 -1.68 -4.77 8.88
N GLY A 293 -1.08 -5.93 9.15
CA GLY A 293 -0.56 -6.32 10.46
C GLY A 293 0.76 -7.07 10.39
N ARG A 294 1.24 -7.49 11.56
CA ARG A 294 2.52 -8.17 11.71
C ARG A 294 2.51 -9.55 11.03
N LEU A 295 3.53 -9.83 10.23
CA LEU A 295 3.70 -11.16 9.64
C LEU A 295 3.80 -12.25 10.73
N GLY A 296 3.24 -13.42 10.45
CA GLY A 296 3.13 -14.54 11.38
C GLY A 296 1.94 -14.44 12.36
N THR A 297 1.13 -13.38 12.28
CA THR A 297 -0.09 -13.24 13.09
C THR A 297 -1.34 -13.40 12.21
N GLU A 298 -2.47 -13.79 12.81
CA GLU A 298 -3.77 -13.73 12.13
C GLU A 298 -4.37 -12.34 12.37
N VAL A 299 -4.88 -11.71 11.31
CA VAL A 299 -5.52 -10.39 11.41
C VAL A 299 -6.99 -10.53 11.07
N HIS A 300 -7.87 -10.23 12.03
CA HIS A 300 -9.31 -10.25 11.78
C HIS A 300 -9.75 -8.93 11.14
N ARG A 301 -10.24 -8.99 9.90
CA ARG A 301 -10.85 -7.85 9.24
C ARG A 301 -12.24 -7.59 9.84
N LEU A 302 -12.39 -6.48 10.56
CA LEU A 302 -13.70 -6.02 11.02
C LEU A 302 -14.49 -5.48 9.82
N LYS A 303 -15.31 -6.34 9.20
CA LYS A 303 -16.25 -5.90 8.16
C LYS A 303 -17.50 -5.33 8.82
N TYR A 304 -17.71 -4.03 8.71
CA TYR A 304 -19.01 -3.45 8.97
C TYR A 304 -19.95 -3.86 7.83
N VAL A 305 -20.76 -4.88 8.06
CA VAL A 305 -21.82 -5.27 7.14
C VAL A 305 -23.05 -4.44 7.53
N PRO A 306 -23.46 -3.42 6.73
CA PRO A 306 -24.72 -2.75 6.98
C PRO A 306 -25.85 -3.79 6.98
N PRO A 307 -26.92 -3.59 7.77
CA PRO A 307 -28.02 -4.55 7.82
C PRO A 307 -28.48 -4.89 6.40
N PRO A 308 -28.69 -6.19 6.10
CA PRO A 308 -28.98 -6.62 4.74
C PRO A 308 -30.19 -5.86 4.20
N PRO A 309 -30.17 -5.40 2.93
CA PRO A 309 -31.36 -4.80 2.34
C PRO A 309 -32.53 -5.78 2.41
N PRO A 310 -33.79 -5.30 2.38
CA PRO A 310 -34.97 -6.17 2.40
C PRO A 310 -34.80 -7.29 1.37
N ALA A 311 -35.05 -8.53 1.80
CA ALA A 311 -34.87 -9.69 0.95
C ALA A 311 -35.71 -9.57 -0.33
N VAL A 312 -35.05 -9.34 -1.47
CA VAL A 312 -35.67 -9.41 -2.79
C VAL A 312 -35.65 -10.88 -3.21
N PRO A 313 -36.80 -11.53 -3.46
CA PRO A 313 -36.84 -12.93 -3.87
C PRO A 313 -35.93 -13.19 -5.07
N GLY A 314 -35.02 -14.16 -4.93
CA GLY A 314 -34.05 -14.50 -5.98
C GLY A 314 -32.72 -13.73 -5.92
N CYS A 315 -32.63 -12.63 -5.17
CA CYS A 315 -31.37 -11.87 -5.05
C CYS A 315 -30.46 -12.54 -4.02
N LYS A 316 -29.45 -13.26 -4.52
CA LYS A 316 -28.47 -13.98 -3.69
C LYS A 316 -27.11 -14.00 -4.37
N ASN A 317 -26.08 -14.30 -3.58
CA ASN A 317 -24.81 -14.77 -4.09
C ASN A 317 -24.89 -16.28 -4.31
N THR A 318 -24.52 -16.76 -5.49
CA THR A 318 -24.43 -18.19 -5.82
C THR A 318 -23.01 -18.73 -5.74
N HIS A 319 -22.02 -17.85 -5.56
CA HIS A 319 -20.61 -18.20 -5.34
C HIS A 319 -20.12 -17.69 -3.98
N GLU A 320 -19.28 -18.47 -3.28
CA GLU A 320 -18.78 -18.12 -1.94
C GLU A 320 -17.86 -16.89 -1.93
N LEU A 321 -17.20 -16.60 -3.06
CA LEU A 321 -16.30 -15.45 -3.24
C LEU A 321 -17.00 -14.17 -3.73
N CYS A 322 -18.33 -14.16 -3.90
CA CYS A 322 -19.04 -12.99 -4.45
C CYS A 322 -18.78 -11.70 -3.67
N GLU A 323 -18.84 -11.75 -2.34
CA GLU A 323 -18.52 -10.61 -1.48
C GLU A 323 -17.09 -10.10 -1.72
N HIS A 324 -16.15 -11.03 -1.84
CA HIS A 324 -14.75 -10.72 -2.05
C HIS A 324 -14.49 -10.08 -3.42
N TRP A 325 -15.06 -10.67 -4.47
CA TRP A 325 -14.95 -10.15 -5.84
C TRP A 325 -15.61 -8.78 -5.96
N ALA A 326 -16.78 -8.58 -5.35
CA ALA A 326 -17.43 -7.28 -5.30
C ALA A 326 -16.55 -6.23 -4.61
N GLU A 327 -15.95 -6.54 -3.45
CA GLU A 327 -14.98 -5.67 -2.78
C GLU A 327 -13.74 -5.36 -3.63
N SER A 328 -13.35 -6.27 -4.52
CA SER A 328 -12.21 -6.12 -5.42
C SER A 328 -12.53 -5.31 -6.68
N GLY A 329 -13.78 -4.85 -6.85
CA GLY A 329 -14.23 -4.08 -8.02
C GLY A 329 -14.62 -4.92 -9.24
N GLU A 330 -14.93 -6.21 -9.04
CA GLU A 330 -15.37 -7.09 -10.13
C GLU A 330 -16.80 -6.76 -10.60
N CYS A 331 -17.61 -6.09 -9.77
CA CYS A 331 -18.95 -5.67 -10.18
C CYS A 331 -18.91 -4.72 -11.40
N GLU A 332 -17.89 -3.86 -11.47
CA GLU A 332 -17.62 -2.98 -12.61
C GLU A 332 -16.77 -3.65 -13.69
N SER A 333 -15.81 -4.48 -13.29
CA SER A 333 -14.81 -5.06 -14.21
C SER A 333 -15.35 -6.28 -14.96
N ASN A 334 -16.25 -7.06 -14.34
CA ASN A 334 -16.88 -8.25 -14.90
C ASN A 334 -18.40 -8.25 -14.63
N PRO A 335 -19.14 -7.24 -15.12
CA PRO A 335 -20.55 -7.06 -14.78
C PRO A 335 -21.42 -8.21 -15.29
N GLY A 336 -21.03 -8.91 -16.36
CA GLY A 336 -21.79 -10.01 -16.93
C GLY A 336 -21.89 -11.22 -16.02
N TYR A 337 -20.77 -11.66 -15.43
CA TYR A 337 -20.79 -12.75 -14.46
C TYR A 337 -21.28 -12.27 -13.10
N MET A 338 -20.86 -11.09 -12.66
CA MET A 338 -21.13 -10.59 -11.32
C MET A 338 -22.59 -10.16 -11.14
N ALA A 339 -23.09 -9.26 -11.97
CA ALA A 339 -24.44 -8.70 -11.87
C ALA A 339 -25.41 -9.26 -12.91
N GLY A 340 -24.93 -9.63 -14.09
CA GLY A 340 -25.75 -10.06 -15.22
C GLY A 340 -26.56 -8.92 -15.83
N SER A 341 -27.72 -9.26 -16.38
CA SER A 341 -28.67 -8.32 -16.98
C SER A 341 -30.10 -8.64 -16.55
N LYS A 342 -31.04 -7.75 -16.84
CA LYS A 342 -32.44 -7.92 -16.44
C LYS A 342 -33.03 -9.18 -17.07
N GLY A 343 -33.46 -10.13 -16.24
CA GLY A 343 -33.98 -11.44 -16.68
C GLY A 343 -32.90 -12.50 -16.95
N ASN A 344 -31.62 -12.15 -16.81
CA ASN A 344 -30.50 -13.08 -16.81
C ASN A 344 -29.49 -12.67 -15.71
N PRO A 345 -29.85 -12.87 -14.43
CA PRO A 345 -29.05 -12.41 -13.30
C PRO A 345 -27.70 -13.12 -13.24
N GLY A 346 -26.69 -12.40 -12.75
CA GLY A 346 -25.36 -12.90 -12.51
C GLY A 346 -25.28 -13.80 -11.27
N ALA A 347 -24.05 -14.19 -10.93
CA ALA A 347 -23.76 -15.03 -9.77
C ALA A 347 -23.75 -14.24 -8.45
N CYS A 348 -23.56 -12.93 -8.49
CA CYS A 348 -23.19 -12.10 -7.33
C CYS A 348 -24.08 -10.85 -7.17
N ASN A 349 -25.35 -10.92 -7.56
CA ASN A 349 -26.29 -9.79 -7.50
C ASN A 349 -26.40 -9.15 -6.11
N LEU A 350 -26.38 -9.95 -5.05
CA LEU A 350 -26.46 -9.44 -3.67
C LEU A 350 -25.19 -8.65 -3.32
N ALA A 351 -24.01 -9.22 -3.55
CA ALA A 351 -22.72 -8.58 -3.27
C ALA A 351 -22.51 -7.31 -4.11
N CYS A 352 -22.96 -7.29 -5.37
CA CYS A 352 -22.88 -6.10 -6.22
C CYS A 352 -23.99 -5.07 -5.96
N ASN A 353 -24.89 -5.31 -5.00
CA ASN A 353 -26.06 -4.48 -4.76
C ASN A 353 -26.90 -4.25 -6.04
N ARG A 354 -27.03 -5.30 -6.87
CA ARG A 354 -27.76 -5.32 -8.14
C ARG A 354 -29.00 -6.21 -8.08
N CYS A 355 -29.74 -6.15 -6.97
CA CYS A 355 -31.02 -6.85 -6.84
C CYS A 355 -32.11 -6.29 -7.78
N ASP A 356 -31.88 -5.13 -8.41
CA ASP A 356 -32.73 -4.55 -9.46
C ASP A 356 -32.76 -5.38 -10.76
N LEU A 357 -31.81 -6.30 -10.93
CA LEU A 357 -31.66 -7.15 -12.13
C LEU A 357 -32.32 -8.53 -12.02
N VAL A 358 -32.76 -8.90 -10.82
CA VAL A 358 -33.32 -10.22 -10.48
C VAL A 358 -34.78 -10.32 -10.85
#